data_AF-A0A8C4Q0G6-F1
#
_entry.id   AF-A0A8C4Q0G6-F1
#
_cell.length_a   1.000
_cell.length_b   1.000
_cell.length_c   1.000
_cell.angle_alpha   90.00
_cell.angle_beta   90.00
_cell.angle_gamma   90.00
#
_symmetry.space_group_name_H-M   'P 1'
#
loop_
_entity.id
_entity.type
_entity.pdbx_description
1 polymer ?
#
loop_
_entity_poly.entity_id
_entity_poly.type
_entity_poly.pdbx_seq_one_letter_code
_entity_poly.pdbx_strand_id
1 'polypeptide(L)'
;MKHLMPWYHFLVAKLLFSNPTVKLSDVHNYVQPCLDLYGRGREMESLDQILQVAFDLNYNQVIKDCSLTLSSWWFVCHLADLLHRCPQFHVGSDLREFLLFEYATDMLSHHSLWSLAPAYLDVCGEKGRACLELCLVRLPLQSEKKAQKVLRLCRERGMHEQERSICKQMAMKALRSDRLGSALAWSLQAKDSASATRIADRFLEDYRSYGFLSHLDLIDSLGPSMLVSDRLTFLAKYREFHQLYGENHYKEAAQLLLSLMMARVAPRYFWLNLMTDALPLLTQEKVVFTSQQCYRLLECLQEIVTERNTESAMNEEVHAEDILIIREAIASNLARTIIQERTEKVL
;
A
#
# COMPACT_ATOMS: atom_id res chain seq x y z
N MET A 1 -35.54 9.78 -56.68
CA MET A 1 -34.09 9.80 -56.47
C MET A 1 -33.58 10.91 -55.53
N LYS A 2 -34.33 11.99 -55.25
CA LYS A 2 -33.89 13.09 -54.35
C LYS A 2 -33.86 12.75 -52.84
N HIS A 3 -34.25 11.55 -52.42
CA HIS A 3 -34.45 11.20 -50.99
C HIS A 3 -33.35 10.33 -50.37
N LEU A 4 -32.24 10.05 -51.09
CA LEU A 4 -31.21 9.11 -50.64
C LEU A 4 -29.84 9.71 -50.35
N MET A 5 -29.54 10.93 -50.83
CA MET A 5 -28.24 11.55 -50.58
C MET A 5 -28.32 12.60 -49.47
N PRO A 6 -27.50 12.48 -48.41
CA PRO A 6 -27.37 13.51 -47.40
C PRO A 6 -26.75 14.80 -47.99
N TRP A 7 -27.09 15.94 -47.39
CA TRP A 7 -26.72 17.28 -47.88
C TRP A 7 -25.20 17.47 -48.01
N TYR A 8 -24.41 16.84 -47.14
CA TYR A 8 -22.95 16.95 -47.17
C TYR A 8 -22.32 16.25 -48.37
N HIS A 9 -22.89 15.17 -48.90
CA HIS A 9 -22.39 14.56 -50.14
C HIS A 9 -22.55 15.49 -51.34
N PHE A 10 -23.66 16.24 -51.38
CA PHE A 10 -23.89 17.24 -52.42
C PHE A 10 -22.94 18.44 -52.27
N LEU A 11 -22.70 18.90 -51.03
CA LEU A 11 -21.71 19.93 -50.74
C LEU A 11 -20.32 19.54 -51.27
N VAL A 12 -19.85 18.32 -50.95
CA VAL A 12 -18.55 17.82 -51.42
C VAL A 12 -18.48 17.77 -52.94
N ALA A 13 -19.51 17.23 -53.61
CA ALA A 13 -19.55 17.17 -55.07
C ALA A 13 -19.51 18.57 -55.70
N LYS A 14 -20.29 19.52 -55.16
CA LYS A 14 -20.32 20.91 -55.64
C LYS A 14 -18.97 21.61 -55.49
N LEU A 15 -18.31 21.45 -54.34
CA LEU A 15 -16.98 22.01 -54.13
C LEU A 15 -15.94 21.38 -55.08
N LEU A 16 -15.95 20.05 -55.22
CA LEU A 16 -14.99 19.34 -56.07
C LEU A 16 -15.11 19.72 -57.55
N PHE A 17 -16.33 19.80 -58.09
CA PHE A 17 -16.56 20.04 -59.51
C PHE A 17 -16.68 21.52 -59.90
N SER A 18 -17.15 22.39 -59.00
CA SER A 18 -17.38 23.80 -59.32
C SER A 18 -16.28 24.72 -58.81
N ASN A 19 -15.76 24.50 -57.60
CA ASN A 19 -14.76 25.38 -56.99
C ASN A 19 -13.78 24.60 -56.10
N PRO A 20 -12.78 23.91 -56.67
CA PRO A 20 -11.87 23.05 -55.89
C PRO A 20 -10.86 23.83 -55.02
N THR A 21 -10.73 25.15 -55.21
CA THR A 21 -9.77 26.01 -54.50
C THR A 21 -10.42 26.88 -53.41
N VAL A 22 -11.62 26.52 -52.93
CA VAL A 22 -12.35 27.29 -51.91
C VAL A 22 -11.56 27.32 -50.60
N LYS A 23 -11.46 28.51 -50.00
CA LYS A 23 -10.87 28.69 -48.67
C LYS A 23 -11.84 28.23 -47.59
N LEU A 24 -11.31 27.72 -46.47
CA LEU A 24 -12.11 27.24 -45.35
C LEU A 24 -13.14 28.26 -44.84
N SER A 25 -12.79 29.55 -44.84
CA SER A 25 -13.67 30.67 -44.45
C SER A 25 -14.94 30.78 -45.30
N ASP A 26 -14.87 30.34 -46.56
CA ASP A 26 -15.91 30.60 -47.55
C ASP A 26 -16.83 29.38 -47.73
N VAL A 27 -16.49 28.25 -47.11
CA VAL A 27 -17.25 26.99 -47.20
C VAL A 27 -18.65 27.15 -46.61
N HIS A 28 -18.81 27.92 -45.52
CA HIS A 28 -20.10 28.21 -44.89
C HIS A 28 -21.15 28.72 -45.90
N ASN A 29 -20.75 29.56 -46.87
CA ASN A 29 -21.65 30.14 -47.87
C ASN A 29 -22.29 29.08 -48.79
N TYR A 30 -21.67 27.90 -48.90
CA TYR A 30 -22.17 26.79 -49.71
C TYR A 30 -23.06 25.82 -48.92
N VAL A 31 -23.10 25.89 -47.59
CA VAL A 31 -23.83 24.97 -46.72
C VAL A 31 -25.34 25.21 -46.80
N GLN A 32 -25.80 26.45 -46.61
CA GLN A 32 -27.24 26.78 -46.60
C GLN A 32 -27.96 26.38 -47.91
N PRO A 33 -27.42 26.66 -49.10
CA PRO A 33 -28.04 26.19 -50.36
C PRO A 33 -28.13 24.66 -50.47
N CYS A 34 -27.19 23.91 -49.87
CA CYS A 34 -27.22 22.45 -49.89
C CYS A 34 -28.27 21.91 -48.91
N LEU A 35 -28.41 22.52 -47.74
CA LEU A 35 -29.44 22.20 -46.75
C LEU A 35 -30.85 22.50 -47.29
N ASP A 36 -31.05 23.62 -47.97
CA ASP A 36 -32.35 23.95 -48.57
C ASP A 36 -32.82 22.93 -49.62
N LEU A 37 -31.88 22.35 -50.37
CA LEU A 37 -32.18 21.42 -51.47
C LEU A 37 -32.35 19.97 -51.00
N TYR A 38 -31.57 19.53 -50.02
CA TYR A 38 -31.49 18.11 -49.60
C TYR A 38 -31.80 17.86 -48.12
N GLY A 39 -31.90 18.92 -47.30
CA GLY A 39 -32.25 18.84 -45.87
C GLY A 39 -33.75 18.96 -45.58
N ARG A 40 -34.56 19.46 -46.53
CA ARG A 40 -36.01 19.59 -46.34
C ARG A 40 -36.70 18.21 -46.37
N GLY A 41 -37.17 17.76 -45.21
CA GLY A 41 -38.03 16.58 -45.06
C GLY A 41 -37.40 15.35 -44.38
N ARG A 42 -36.16 15.43 -43.88
CA ARG A 42 -35.62 14.48 -42.90
C ARG A 42 -35.51 15.17 -41.54
N GLU A 43 -35.78 14.46 -40.46
CA GLU A 43 -35.32 14.90 -39.14
C GLU A 43 -33.79 14.93 -39.19
N MET A 44 -33.19 16.11 -38.99
CA MET A 44 -31.74 16.22 -38.93
C MET A 44 -31.24 15.36 -37.77
N GLU A 45 -30.37 14.41 -38.08
CA GLU A 45 -29.67 13.66 -37.06
C GLU A 45 -28.78 14.62 -36.26
N SER A 46 -28.52 14.32 -35.00
CA SER A 46 -27.66 15.15 -34.14
C SER A 46 -26.27 15.40 -34.75
N LEU A 47 -25.76 14.44 -35.52
CA LEU A 47 -24.51 14.58 -36.28
C LEU A 47 -24.61 15.59 -37.43
N ASP A 48 -25.77 15.69 -38.10
CA ASP A 48 -25.97 16.68 -39.17
C ASP A 48 -25.94 18.11 -38.60
N GLN A 49 -26.48 18.30 -37.39
CA GLN A 49 -26.45 19.58 -36.68
C GLN A 49 -25.01 19.94 -36.28
N ILE A 50 -24.26 18.99 -35.73
CA ILE A 50 -22.84 19.17 -35.39
C ILE A 50 -22.02 19.53 -36.64
N LEU A 51 -22.27 18.84 -37.76
CA LEU A 51 -21.57 19.12 -39.02
C LEU A 51 -21.86 20.52 -39.56
N GLN A 52 -23.13 20.96 -39.50
CA GLN A 52 -23.49 22.32 -39.89
C GLN A 52 -22.70 23.35 -39.06
N VAL A 53 -22.74 23.23 -37.73
CA VAL A 53 -22.02 24.14 -36.82
C VAL A 53 -20.50 24.10 -37.06
N ALA A 54 -19.95 22.94 -37.44
CA ALA A 54 -18.53 22.81 -37.78
C ALA A 54 -18.17 23.56 -39.06
N PHE A 55 -19.01 23.53 -40.10
CA PHE A 55 -18.79 24.34 -41.31
C PHE A 55 -19.00 25.83 -41.09
N ASP A 56 -19.78 26.21 -40.08
CA ASP A 56 -19.95 27.59 -39.62
C ASP A 56 -18.75 28.07 -38.77
N LEU A 57 -17.73 27.22 -38.58
CA LEU A 57 -16.49 27.47 -37.84
C LEU A 57 -16.72 27.83 -36.35
N ASN A 58 -17.86 27.44 -35.78
CA ASN A 58 -18.18 27.67 -34.37
C ASN A 58 -17.79 26.45 -33.52
N TYR A 59 -16.49 26.29 -33.29
CA TYR A 59 -15.95 25.11 -32.61
C TYR A 59 -16.38 24.95 -31.14
N ASN A 60 -16.66 26.05 -30.43
CA ASN A 60 -17.16 25.97 -29.04
C ASN A 60 -18.54 25.31 -28.99
N GLN A 61 -19.39 25.61 -29.98
CA GLN A 61 -20.70 24.98 -30.11
C GLN A 61 -20.57 23.51 -30.57
N VAL A 62 -19.63 23.20 -31.47
CA VAL A 62 -19.31 21.80 -31.84
C VAL A 62 -18.94 20.96 -30.62
N ILE A 63 -18.04 21.46 -29.76
CA ILE A 63 -17.61 20.78 -28.54
C ILE A 63 -18.83 20.50 -27.63
N LYS A 64 -19.71 21.48 -27.45
CA LYS A 64 -20.92 21.36 -26.62
C LYS A 64 -21.93 20.36 -27.19
N ASP A 65 -22.17 20.41 -28.50
CA ASP A 65 -23.13 19.50 -29.14
C ASP A 65 -22.59 18.07 -29.17
N CYS A 66 -21.27 17.91 -29.35
CA CYS A 66 -20.59 16.63 -29.21
C CYS A 66 -20.68 16.08 -27.78
N SER A 67 -20.56 16.91 -26.74
CA SER A 67 -20.67 16.45 -25.35
C SER A 67 -22.06 15.95 -25.01
N LEU A 68 -23.10 16.57 -25.57
CA LEU A 68 -24.49 16.14 -25.38
C LEU A 68 -24.82 14.88 -26.19
N THR A 69 -24.25 14.74 -27.38
CA THR A 69 -24.62 13.68 -28.33
C THR A 69 -23.80 12.40 -28.16
N LEU A 70 -22.48 12.51 -27.96
CA LEU A 70 -21.57 11.37 -28.08
C LEU A 70 -21.36 10.60 -26.76
N SER A 71 -21.95 11.04 -25.65
CA SER A 71 -21.91 10.41 -24.30
C SER A 71 -20.51 10.11 -23.71
N SER A 72 -19.44 10.33 -24.47
CA SER A 72 -18.06 10.04 -24.09
C SER A 72 -17.25 11.32 -24.02
N TRP A 73 -16.68 11.58 -22.85
CA TRP A 73 -15.78 12.70 -22.62
C TRP A 73 -14.48 12.60 -23.42
N TRP A 74 -14.07 11.40 -23.84
CA TRP A 74 -12.82 11.17 -24.58
C TRP A 74 -12.74 12.02 -25.85
N PHE A 75 -13.78 11.96 -26.69
CA PHE A 75 -13.78 12.65 -27.98
C PHE A 75 -13.72 14.17 -27.79
N VAL A 76 -14.57 14.69 -26.91
CA VAL A 76 -14.71 16.13 -26.67
C VAL A 76 -13.44 16.71 -26.04
N CYS A 77 -12.86 15.98 -25.08
CA CYS A 77 -11.60 16.34 -24.44
C CYS A 77 -10.45 16.42 -25.44
N HIS A 78 -10.27 15.38 -26.27
CA HIS A 78 -9.18 15.34 -27.24
C HIS A 78 -9.39 16.29 -28.42
N LEU A 79 -10.64 16.52 -28.84
CA LEU A 79 -10.97 17.53 -29.85
C LEU A 79 -10.65 18.93 -29.32
N ALA A 80 -11.04 19.25 -28.09
CA ALA A 80 -10.71 20.53 -27.46
C ALA A 80 -9.19 20.71 -27.29
N ASP A 81 -8.46 19.67 -26.88
CA ASP A 81 -6.98 19.72 -26.78
C ASP A 81 -6.33 19.92 -28.15
N LEU A 82 -6.80 19.24 -29.19
CA LEU A 82 -6.30 19.40 -30.56
C LEU A 82 -6.55 20.81 -31.09
N LEU A 83 -7.77 21.31 -30.95
CA LEU A 83 -8.15 22.65 -31.41
C LEU A 83 -7.37 23.73 -30.67
N HIS A 84 -7.13 23.57 -29.37
CA HIS A 84 -6.32 24.51 -28.58
C HIS A 84 -4.85 24.57 -29.03
N ARG A 85 -4.29 23.44 -29.51
CA ARG A 85 -2.91 23.40 -30.05
C ARG A 85 -2.80 24.00 -31.46
N CYS A 86 -3.92 24.18 -32.15
CA CYS A 86 -3.96 24.77 -33.48
C CYS A 86 -4.10 26.30 -33.37
N PRO A 87 -3.12 27.10 -33.83
CA PRO A 87 -3.14 28.56 -33.66
C PRO A 87 -4.26 29.27 -34.43
N GLN A 88 -4.93 28.56 -35.35
CA GLN A 88 -6.03 29.07 -36.15
C GLN A 88 -7.38 29.00 -35.40
N PHE A 89 -7.45 28.22 -34.32
CA PHE A 89 -8.67 28.00 -33.55
C PHE A 89 -8.50 28.54 -32.14
N HIS A 90 -9.50 29.28 -31.66
CA HIS A 90 -9.50 29.84 -30.31
C HIS A 90 -10.48 29.07 -29.44
N VAL A 91 -9.99 28.00 -28.80
CA VAL A 91 -10.72 27.32 -27.73
C VAL A 91 -10.22 27.86 -26.39
N GLY A 92 -11.14 28.33 -25.56
CA GLY A 92 -10.83 28.89 -24.25
C GLY A 92 -10.08 27.87 -23.38
N SER A 93 -8.97 28.30 -22.78
CA SER A 93 -8.13 27.45 -21.91
C SER A 93 -8.93 26.82 -20.77
N ASP A 94 -9.90 27.56 -20.21
CA ASP A 94 -10.76 27.10 -19.12
C ASP A 94 -11.67 25.93 -19.53
N LEU A 95 -12.20 25.97 -20.76
CA LEU A 95 -13.04 24.89 -21.29
C LEU A 95 -12.21 23.62 -21.51
N ARG A 96 -10.99 23.76 -22.02
CA ARG A 96 -10.05 22.65 -22.18
C ARG A 96 -9.72 22.00 -20.84
N GLU A 97 -9.36 22.80 -19.83
CA GLU A 97 -9.05 22.31 -18.49
C GLU A 97 -10.25 21.57 -17.87
N PHE A 98 -11.45 22.13 -18.00
CA PHE A 98 -12.70 21.50 -17.54
C PHE A 98 -12.93 20.14 -18.19
N LEU A 99 -12.82 20.05 -19.52
CA LEU A 99 -13.06 18.79 -20.25
C LEU A 99 -12.00 17.72 -19.95
N LEU A 100 -10.74 18.12 -19.77
CA LEU A 100 -9.67 17.22 -19.32
C LEU A 100 -9.94 16.69 -17.91
N PHE A 101 -10.42 17.56 -17.02
CA PHE A 101 -10.75 17.19 -15.65
C PHE A 101 -11.92 16.18 -15.61
N GLU A 102 -13.04 16.47 -16.28
CA GLU A 102 -14.21 15.58 -16.33
C GLU A 102 -13.88 14.23 -16.98
N TYR A 103 -13.04 14.23 -18.02
CA TYR A 103 -12.59 12.98 -18.62
C TYR A 103 -11.73 12.18 -17.63
N ALA A 104 -10.79 12.83 -16.93
CA ALA A 104 -9.93 12.15 -15.99
C ALA A 104 -10.68 11.59 -14.76
N THR A 105 -11.69 12.29 -14.26
CA THR A 105 -12.54 11.81 -13.16
C THR A 105 -13.38 10.59 -13.57
N ASP A 106 -13.91 10.57 -14.80
CA ASP A 106 -14.56 9.38 -15.36
C ASP A 106 -13.58 8.20 -15.47
N MET A 107 -12.37 8.44 -16.01
CA MET A 107 -11.32 7.42 -16.11
C MET A 107 -10.91 6.82 -14.75
N LEU A 108 -10.88 7.62 -13.68
CA LEU A 108 -10.58 7.13 -12.33
C LEU A 108 -11.60 6.10 -11.82
N SER A 109 -12.86 6.21 -12.27
CA SER A 109 -13.93 5.28 -11.93
C SER A 109 -13.81 3.95 -12.69
N HIS A 110 -13.15 3.96 -13.87
CA HIS A 110 -12.99 2.77 -14.71
C HIS A 110 -11.84 1.85 -14.24
N HIS A 111 -12.10 0.53 -14.27
CA HIS A 111 -11.21 -0.49 -13.70
C HIS A 111 -9.82 -0.60 -14.37
N SER A 112 -9.71 -0.28 -15.66
CA SER A 112 -8.51 -0.41 -16.48
C SER A 112 -7.83 0.93 -16.77
N LEU A 113 -8.62 2.00 -16.89
CA LEU A 113 -8.18 3.32 -17.33
C LEU A 113 -7.67 4.21 -16.18
N TRP A 114 -7.99 3.89 -14.93
CA TRP A 114 -7.60 4.69 -13.76
C TRP A 114 -6.11 5.03 -13.70
N SER A 115 -5.22 4.20 -14.26
CA SER A 115 -3.79 4.48 -14.21
C SER A 115 -3.32 5.56 -15.18
N LEU A 116 -4.13 5.91 -16.17
CA LEU A 116 -3.83 6.99 -17.12
C LEU A 116 -4.38 8.34 -16.64
N ALA A 117 -5.47 8.32 -15.86
CA ALA A 117 -6.13 9.53 -15.35
C ALA A 117 -5.18 10.52 -14.63
N PRO A 118 -4.20 10.08 -13.80
CA PRO A 118 -3.26 10.99 -13.15
C PRO A 118 -2.49 11.87 -14.13
N ALA A 119 -2.11 11.34 -15.30
CA ALA A 119 -1.37 12.10 -16.31
C ALA A 119 -2.21 13.24 -16.90
N TYR A 120 -3.53 13.07 -16.98
CA TYR A 120 -4.44 14.14 -17.39
C TYR A 120 -4.66 15.16 -16.27
N LEU A 121 -4.79 14.71 -15.02
CA LEU A 121 -4.94 15.58 -13.85
C LEU A 121 -3.71 16.44 -13.58
N ASP A 122 -2.51 15.95 -13.90
CA ASP A 122 -1.27 16.72 -13.77
C ASP A 122 -1.30 18.00 -14.65
N VAL A 123 -2.05 17.98 -15.76
CA VAL A 123 -2.24 19.16 -16.64
C VAL A 123 -3.17 20.20 -16.02
N CYS A 124 -4.10 19.78 -15.15
CA CYS A 124 -5.06 20.64 -14.46
C CYS A 124 -4.51 21.28 -13.17
N GLY A 125 -3.19 21.21 -12.95
CA GLY A 125 -2.50 21.87 -11.83
C GLY A 125 -3.03 21.47 -10.45
N GLU A 126 -3.28 22.46 -9.58
CA GLU A 126 -3.65 22.24 -8.17
C GLU A 126 -5.01 21.52 -8.01
N LYS A 127 -6.00 21.85 -8.85
CA LYS A 127 -7.33 21.21 -8.82
C LYS A 127 -7.23 19.72 -9.13
N GLY A 128 -6.42 19.39 -10.15
CA GLY A 128 -6.17 18.00 -10.53
C GLY A 128 -5.46 17.23 -9.42
N ARG A 129 -4.47 17.86 -8.77
CA ARG A 129 -3.77 17.28 -7.61
C ARG A 129 -4.71 16.99 -6.44
N ALA A 130 -5.52 17.95 -6.03
CA ALA A 130 -6.46 17.78 -4.92
C ALA A 130 -7.49 16.67 -5.20
N CYS A 131 -7.98 16.58 -6.44
CA CYS A 131 -8.87 15.51 -6.87
C CYS A 131 -8.18 14.14 -6.79
N LEU A 132 -6.95 14.05 -7.31
CA LEU A 132 -6.18 12.81 -7.28
C LEU A 132 -5.94 12.32 -5.84
N GLU A 133 -5.59 13.22 -4.93
CA GLU A 133 -5.37 12.90 -3.51
C GLU A 133 -6.61 12.28 -2.85
N LEU A 134 -7.82 12.79 -3.15
CA LEU A 134 -9.08 12.24 -2.64
C LEU A 134 -9.46 10.92 -3.31
N CYS A 135 -9.27 10.80 -4.62
CA CYS A 135 -9.69 9.64 -5.40
C CYS A 135 -8.78 8.42 -5.16
N LEU A 136 -7.48 8.61 -4.99
CA LEU A 136 -6.54 7.51 -4.78
C LEU A 136 -6.81 6.73 -3.48
N VAL A 137 -7.23 7.42 -2.42
CA VAL A 137 -7.56 6.79 -1.12
C VAL A 137 -8.86 5.97 -1.20
N ARG A 138 -9.74 6.30 -2.14
CA ARG A 138 -11.04 5.64 -2.35
C ARG A 138 -10.98 4.51 -3.39
N LEU A 139 -9.86 4.37 -4.10
CA LEU A 139 -9.72 3.40 -5.17
C LEU A 139 -9.85 1.97 -4.60
N PRO A 140 -10.67 1.08 -5.19
CA PRO A 140 -10.79 -0.29 -4.71
C PRO A 140 -9.48 -1.06 -4.96
N LEU A 141 -8.72 -1.29 -3.89
CA LEU A 141 -7.47 -2.05 -3.88
C LEU A 141 -7.73 -3.55 -3.69
N GLN A 142 -8.14 -4.21 -4.77
CA GLN A 142 -8.47 -5.65 -4.72
C GLN A 142 -7.22 -6.53 -4.65
N SER A 143 -6.15 -6.17 -5.37
CA SER A 143 -4.91 -6.93 -5.49
C SER A 143 -3.69 -6.13 -5.02
N GLU A 144 -2.69 -6.82 -4.47
CA GLU A 144 -1.39 -6.24 -4.09
C GLU A 144 -0.66 -5.61 -5.28
N LYS A 145 -0.76 -6.20 -6.48
CA LYS A 145 -0.18 -5.61 -7.71
C LYS A 145 -0.78 -4.23 -8.02
N LYS A 146 -2.09 -4.08 -7.81
CA LYS A 146 -2.78 -2.80 -8.01
C LYS A 146 -2.32 -1.80 -6.96
N ALA A 147 -2.22 -2.19 -5.70
CA ALA A 147 -1.71 -1.34 -4.62
C ALA A 147 -0.27 -0.86 -4.91
N GLN A 148 0.63 -1.75 -5.34
CA GLN A 148 2.00 -1.36 -5.72
C GLN A 148 2.02 -0.37 -6.88
N LYS A 149 1.15 -0.52 -7.89
CA LYS A 149 1.06 0.44 -9.01
C LYS A 149 0.61 1.82 -8.53
N VAL A 150 -0.38 1.87 -7.63
CA VAL A 150 -0.85 3.12 -7.01
C VAL A 150 0.28 3.77 -6.18
N LEU A 151 1.04 2.98 -5.42
CA LEU A 151 2.12 3.51 -4.60
C LEU A 151 3.26 4.10 -5.43
N ARG A 152 3.61 3.49 -6.58
CA ARG A 152 4.56 4.09 -7.52
C ARG A 152 4.07 5.44 -8.03
N LEU A 153 2.80 5.51 -8.41
CA LEU A 153 2.16 6.75 -8.85
C LEU A 153 2.21 7.85 -7.78
N CYS A 154 1.96 7.51 -6.51
CA CYS A 154 2.07 8.43 -5.39
C CYS A 154 3.52 8.91 -5.19
N ARG A 155 4.51 8.02 -5.29
CA ARG A 155 5.93 8.37 -5.14
C ARG A 155 6.44 9.30 -6.23
N GLU A 156 6.07 9.03 -7.48
CA GLU A 156 6.42 9.88 -8.63
C GLU A 156 5.92 11.33 -8.45
N ARG A 157 4.83 11.53 -7.71
CA ARG A 157 4.20 12.84 -7.45
C ARG A 157 4.46 13.42 -6.06
N GLY A 158 5.30 12.76 -5.24
CA GLY A 158 5.60 13.22 -3.87
C GLY A 158 4.40 13.18 -2.90
N MET A 159 3.41 12.32 -3.16
CA MET A 159 2.19 12.17 -2.35
C MET A 159 2.39 11.22 -1.15
N HIS A 160 3.22 11.63 -0.20
CA HIS A 160 3.64 10.77 0.92
C HIS A 160 2.53 10.47 1.95
N GLU A 161 1.53 11.33 2.09
CA GLU A 161 0.42 11.10 3.01
C GLU A 161 -0.53 10.02 2.49
N GLN A 162 -0.84 10.10 1.19
CA GLN A 162 -1.66 9.11 0.49
C GLN A 162 -0.93 7.76 0.45
N GLU A 163 0.39 7.75 0.22
CA GLU A 163 1.21 6.54 0.31
C GLU A 163 1.05 5.85 1.68
N ARG A 164 1.18 6.61 2.77
CA ARG A 164 1.00 6.09 4.14
C ARG A 164 -0.42 5.59 4.38
N SER A 165 -1.44 6.32 3.92
CA SER A 165 -2.85 5.93 4.07
C SER A 165 -3.15 4.62 3.35
N ILE A 166 -2.69 4.48 2.10
CA ILE A 166 -2.87 3.27 1.30
C ILE A 166 -2.17 2.07 1.94
N CYS A 167 -0.92 2.24 2.39
CA CYS A 167 -0.20 1.19 3.10
C CYS A 167 -0.93 0.75 4.38
N LYS A 168 -1.49 1.68 5.17
CA LYS A 168 -2.30 1.35 6.36
C LYS A 168 -3.56 0.57 6.02
N GLN A 169 -4.29 0.97 4.97
CA GLN A 169 -5.47 0.23 4.52
C GLN A 169 -5.13 -1.21 4.08
N MET A 170 -4.03 -1.37 3.34
CA MET A 170 -3.54 -2.68 2.89
C MET A 170 -3.07 -3.55 4.07
N ALA A 171 -2.38 -2.96 5.06
CA ALA A 171 -1.98 -3.65 6.28
C ALA A 171 -3.21 -4.16 7.05
N MET A 172 -4.22 -3.31 7.23
CA MET A 172 -5.46 -3.70 7.93
C MET A 172 -6.23 -4.79 7.17
N LYS A 173 -6.27 -4.72 5.84
CA LYS A 173 -6.87 -5.76 5.01
C LYS A 173 -6.11 -7.09 5.13
N ALA A 174 -4.78 -7.04 5.13
CA ALA A 174 -3.94 -8.22 5.31
C ALA A 174 -4.12 -8.86 6.69
N LEU A 175 -4.21 -8.05 7.76
CA LEU A 175 -4.52 -8.47 9.13
C LEU A 175 -5.86 -9.21 9.21
N ARG A 176 -6.91 -8.69 8.57
CA ARG A 176 -8.23 -9.35 8.52
C ARG A 176 -8.22 -10.67 7.76
N SER A 177 -7.28 -10.85 6.83
CA SER A 177 -7.09 -12.10 6.08
C SER A 177 -6.12 -13.08 6.73
N ASP A 178 -5.71 -12.83 7.98
CA ASP A 178 -4.74 -13.64 8.75
C ASP A 178 -3.36 -13.80 8.07
N ARG A 179 -3.02 -12.87 7.17
CA ARG A 179 -1.72 -12.83 6.49
C ARG A 179 -0.79 -11.88 7.22
N LEU A 180 -0.28 -12.31 8.38
CA LEU A 180 0.55 -11.50 9.27
C LEU A 180 1.82 -10.98 8.59
N GLY A 181 2.48 -11.82 7.77
CA GLY A 181 3.67 -11.43 7.03
C GLY A 181 3.44 -10.28 6.04
N SER A 182 2.38 -10.38 5.24
CA SER A 182 1.97 -9.30 4.32
C SER A 182 1.56 -8.04 5.09
N ALA A 183 0.83 -8.20 6.20
CA ALA A 183 0.45 -7.07 7.05
C ALA A 183 1.67 -6.33 7.61
N LEU A 184 2.67 -7.07 8.08
CA LEU A 184 3.91 -6.52 8.60
C LEU A 184 4.63 -5.71 7.52
N ALA A 185 4.83 -6.28 6.32
CA ALA A 185 5.46 -5.59 5.20
C ALA A 185 4.76 -4.25 4.86
N TRP A 186 3.42 -4.25 4.80
CA TRP A 186 2.66 -3.02 4.56
C TRP A 186 2.76 -2.00 5.71
N SER A 187 2.77 -2.44 6.97
CA SER A 187 2.93 -1.56 8.14
C SER A 187 4.30 -0.90 8.20
N LEU A 188 5.35 -1.64 7.82
CA LEU A 188 6.72 -1.14 7.76
C LEU A 188 6.88 -0.10 6.66
N GLN A 189 6.29 -0.35 5.49
CA GLN A 189 6.24 0.63 4.42
C GLN A 189 5.46 1.90 4.82
N ALA A 190 4.41 1.76 5.63
CA ALA A 190 3.68 2.90 6.19
C ALA A 190 4.46 3.68 7.28
N LYS A 191 5.59 3.15 7.77
CA LYS A 191 6.32 3.61 8.96
C LYS A 191 5.42 3.73 10.19
N ASP A 192 4.46 2.82 10.34
CA ASP A 192 3.50 2.84 11.44
C ASP A 192 3.97 1.94 12.59
N SER A 193 4.62 2.55 13.57
CA SER A 193 5.15 1.85 14.75
C SER A 193 4.05 1.14 15.55
N ALA A 194 2.87 1.75 15.70
CA ALA A 194 1.78 1.16 16.49
C ALA A 194 1.23 -0.11 15.84
N SER A 195 1.03 -0.08 14.51
CA SER A 195 0.60 -1.26 13.76
C SER A 195 1.66 -2.37 13.78
N ALA A 196 2.95 -2.01 13.64
CA ALA A 196 4.06 -2.96 13.73
C ALA A 196 4.11 -3.64 15.11
N THR A 197 3.93 -2.89 16.21
CA THR A 197 3.86 -3.44 17.57
C THR A 197 2.71 -4.43 17.71
N ARG A 198 1.50 -4.08 17.25
CA ARG A 198 0.33 -4.96 17.31
C ARG A 198 0.52 -6.27 16.54
N ILE A 199 1.14 -6.19 15.35
CA ILE A 199 1.45 -7.37 14.54
C ILE A 199 2.51 -8.23 15.24
N ALA A 200 3.54 -7.61 15.81
CA ALA A 200 4.58 -8.32 16.55
C ALA A 200 4.04 -9.00 17.82
N ASP A 201 3.14 -8.36 18.57
CA ASP A 201 2.45 -8.99 19.71
C ASP A 201 1.64 -10.22 19.24
N ARG A 202 0.97 -10.13 18.09
CA ARG A 202 0.23 -11.27 17.53
C ARG A 202 1.14 -12.46 17.21
N PHE A 203 2.33 -12.23 16.65
CA PHE A 203 3.32 -13.28 16.44
C PHE A 203 3.77 -13.95 17.74
N LEU A 204 3.93 -13.17 18.83
CA LEU A 204 4.30 -13.71 20.13
C LEU A 204 3.16 -14.51 20.80
N GLU A 205 1.90 -14.08 20.61
CA GLU A 205 0.72 -14.83 21.04
C GLU A 205 0.60 -16.17 20.31
N ASP A 206 0.83 -16.18 19.00
CA ASP A 206 0.82 -17.40 18.19
C ASP A 206 1.95 -18.34 18.65
N TYR A 207 3.15 -17.82 18.92
CA TYR A 207 4.24 -18.62 19.49
C TYR A 207 3.86 -19.22 20.84
N ARG A 208 3.25 -18.43 21.74
CA ARG A 208 2.81 -18.93 23.05
C ARG A 208 1.77 -20.05 22.94
N SER A 209 0.92 -20.00 21.91
CA SER A 209 -0.18 -20.96 21.75
C SER A 209 0.25 -22.24 21.03
N TYR A 210 1.12 -22.13 20.02
CA TYR A 210 1.48 -23.24 19.13
C TYR A 210 2.93 -23.72 19.28
N GLY A 211 3.80 -22.95 19.96
CA GLY A 211 5.21 -23.29 20.18
C GLY A 211 6.13 -23.06 18.98
N PHE A 212 5.65 -22.45 17.89
CA PHE A 212 6.48 -22.12 16.73
C PHE A 212 6.15 -20.72 16.19
N LEU A 213 7.15 -20.07 15.60
CA LEU A 213 6.98 -18.77 14.93
C LEU A 213 6.56 -18.99 13.47
N SER A 214 5.39 -18.48 13.09
CA SER A 214 4.89 -18.48 11.71
C SER A 214 5.68 -17.51 10.83
N HIS A 215 5.88 -17.84 9.54
CA HIS A 215 6.44 -16.93 8.50
C HIS A 215 7.82 -16.31 8.82
N LEU A 216 8.79 -17.18 9.13
CA LEU A 216 10.16 -16.85 9.53
C LEU A 216 10.93 -16.01 8.50
N ASP A 217 10.80 -16.32 7.21
CA ASP A 217 11.56 -15.69 6.12
C ASP A 217 11.37 -14.16 6.07
N LEU A 218 10.19 -13.68 6.44
CA LEU A 218 9.87 -12.26 6.40
C LEU A 218 10.52 -11.50 7.55
N ILE A 219 10.62 -12.13 8.73
CA ILE A 219 11.29 -11.56 9.91
C ILE A 219 12.79 -11.43 9.63
N ASP A 220 13.36 -12.46 8.99
CA ASP A 220 14.78 -12.50 8.64
C ASP A 220 15.12 -11.42 7.58
N SER A 221 14.16 -11.06 6.72
CA SER A 221 14.30 -10.01 5.70
C SER A 221 14.13 -8.56 6.19
N LEU A 222 13.82 -8.33 7.47
CA LEU A 222 13.50 -6.99 8.00
C LEU A 222 14.67 -6.01 7.94
N GLY A 223 15.90 -6.50 8.14
CA GLY A 223 17.10 -5.67 8.19
C GLY A 223 16.94 -4.46 9.14
N PRO A 224 17.33 -3.24 8.72
CA PRO A 224 17.18 -2.03 9.55
C PRO A 224 15.73 -1.67 9.89
N SER A 225 14.74 -2.21 9.18
CA SER A 225 13.32 -1.89 9.37
C SER A 225 12.75 -2.44 10.69
N MET A 226 13.47 -3.34 11.37
CA MET A 226 13.08 -3.82 12.70
C MET A 226 13.01 -2.70 13.74
N LEU A 227 13.82 -1.65 13.58
CA LEU A 227 13.95 -0.52 14.51
C LEU A 227 12.73 0.43 14.51
N VAL A 228 11.70 0.14 13.71
CA VAL A 228 10.44 0.90 13.70
C VAL A 228 9.66 0.72 15.00
N SER A 229 9.84 -0.42 15.69
CA SER A 229 9.19 -0.71 16.97
C SER A 229 10.11 -1.55 17.86
N ASP A 230 10.13 -1.23 19.15
CA ASP A 230 10.84 -2.01 20.17
C ASP A 230 10.34 -3.46 20.21
N ARG A 231 9.02 -3.66 20.12
CA ARG A 231 8.41 -5.00 20.10
C ARG A 231 8.84 -5.81 18.88
N LEU A 232 8.92 -5.15 17.71
CA LEU A 232 9.39 -5.80 16.49
C LEU A 232 10.88 -6.11 16.55
N THR A 233 11.67 -5.22 17.14
CA THR A 233 13.10 -5.44 17.40
C THR A 233 13.29 -6.66 18.32
N PHE A 234 12.49 -6.76 19.38
CA PHE A 234 12.47 -7.94 20.24
C PHE A 234 12.12 -9.20 19.45
N LEU A 235 11.07 -9.19 18.64
CA LEU A 235 10.67 -10.35 17.83
C LEU A 235 11.78 -10.81 16.87
N ALA A 236 12.44 -9.86 16.20
CA ALA A 236 13.56 -10.16 15.29
C ALA A 236 14.75 -10.79 16.02
N LYS A 237 15.13 -10.23 17.18
CA LYS A 237 16.22 -10.78 18.01
C LYS A 237 15.86 -12.12 18.65
N TYR A 238 14.61 -12.31 19.02
CA TYR A 238 14.12 -13.56 19.56
C TYR A 238 14.09 -14.66 18.48
N ARG A 239 13.83 -14.30 17.23
CA ARG A 239 14.00 -15.19 16.08
C ARG A 239 15.47 -15.56 15.84
N GLU A 240 16.38 -14.58 15.89
CA GLU A 240 17.83 -14.81 15.80
C GLU A 240 18.32 -15.78 16.88
N PHE A 241 17.78 -15.69 18.09
CA PHE A 241 18.03 -16.66 19.17
C PHE A 241 17.66 -18.10 18.76
N HIS A 242 16.46 -18.31 18.21
CA HIS A 242 16.02 -19.64 17.77
C HIS A 242 16.86 -20.18 16.60
N GLN A 243 17.36 -19.29 15.73
CA GLN A 243 18.29 -19.68 14.67
C GLN A 243 19.63 -20.14 15.25
N LEU A 244 20.25 -19.37 16.15
CA LEU A 244 21.50 -19.75 16.81
C LEU A 244 21.36 -21.05 17.60
N TYR A 245 20.21 -21.26 18.26
CA TYR A 245 19.89 -22.50 18.95
C TYR A 245 19.86 -23.70 17.98
N GLY A 246 19.20 -23.56 16.83
CA GLY A 246 19.14 -24.60 15.79
C GLY A 246 20.49 -24.90 15.13
N GLU A 247 21.39 -23.91 15.05
CA GLU A 247 22.76 -24.06 14.53
C GLU A 247 23.74 -24.63 15.58
N ASN A 248 23.29 -24.92 16.81
CA ASN A 248 24.09 -25.38 17.95
C ASN A 248 25.08 -24.34 18.52
N HIS A 249 24.89 -23.05 18.20
CA HIS A 249 25.66 -21.95 18.78
C HIS A 249 25.11 -21.57 20.18
N TYR A 250 25.09 -22.53 21.11
CA TYR A 250 24.40 -22.39 22.39
C TYR A 250 24.89 -21.24 23.28
N LYS A 251 26.20 -20.96 23.29
CA LYS A 251 26.78 -19.86 24.09
C LYS A 251 26.31 -18.49 23.60
N GLU A 252 26.27 -18.30 22.29
CA GLU A 252 25.81 -17.06 21.66
C GLU A 252 24.30 -16.89 21.84
N ALA A 253 23.54 -17.98 21.65
CA ALA A 253 22.09 -18.00 21.91
C ALA A 253 21.78 -17.64 23.37
N ALA A 254 22.49 -18.21 24.34
CA ALA A 254 22.32 -17.89 25.76
C ALA A 254 22.63 -16.42 26.09
N GLN A 255 23.70 -15.87 25.52
CA GLN A 255 24.05 -14.45 25.69
C GLN A 255 22.99 -13.53 25.08
N LEU A 256 22.49 -13.86 23.89
CA LEU A 256 21.44 -13.10 23.22
C LEU A 256 20.13 -13.14 24.02
N LEU A 257 19.70 -14.32 24.48
CA LEU A 257 18.51 -14.48 25.30
C LEU A 257 18.60 -13.65 26.58
N LEU A 258 19.72 -13.75 27.30
CA LEU A 258 19.95 -12.95 28.50
C LEU A 258 19.92 -11.45 28.20
N SER A 259 20.51 -11.02 27.08
CA SER A 259 20.48 -9.61 26.68
C SER A 259 19.06 -9.12 26.41
N LEU A 260 18.19 -9.95 25.83
CA LEU A 260 16.78 -9.61 25.57
C LEU A 260 15.97 -9.47 26.85
N MET A 261 16.25 -10.31 27.86
CA MET A 261 15.60 -10.23 29.17
C MET A 261 16.05 -8.98 29.94
N MET A 262 17.37 -8.73 29.99
CA MET A 262 17.95 -7.61 30.71
C MET A 262 17.62 -6.25 30.08
N ALA A 263 17.54 -6.18 28.75
CA ALA A 263 17.22 -4.94 28.04
C ALA A 263 15.74 -4.51 28.19
N ARG A 264 14.88 -5.34 28.82
CA ARG A 264 13.45 -5.06 29.07
C ARG A 264 12.64 -4.71 27.80
N VAL A 265 13.11 -5.15 26.64
CA VAL A 265 12.42 -4.99 25.34
C VAL A 265 11.28 -6.00 25.20
N ALA A 266 11.41 -7.15 25.89
CA ALA A 266 10.41 -8.20 25.91
C ALA A 266 9.11 -7.78 26.64
N PRO A 267 7.93 -8.17 26.15
CA PRO A 267 6.68 -7.93 26.85
C PRO A 267 6.68 -8.67 28.18
N ARG A 268 6.20 -8.05 29.27
CA ARG A 268 6.15 -8.71 30.59
C ARG A 268 5.38 -10.02 30.57
N TYR A 269 4.26 -10.08 29.83
CA TYR A 269 3.47 -11.30 29.68
C TYR A 269 4.24 -12.47 29.04
N PHE A 270 5.34 -12.19 28.34
CA PHE A 270 6.15 -13.17 27.61
C PHE A 270 7.44 -13.57 28.35
N TRP A 271 7.72 -12.97 29.51
CA TRP A 271 8.95 -13.26 30.25
C TRP A 271 9.04 -14.70 30.73
N LEU A 272 7.91 -15.32 31.11
CA LEU A 272 7.89 -16.73 31.48
C LEU A 272 8.26 -17.62 30.29
N ASN A 273 7.73 -17.33 29.10
CA ASN A 273 8.10 -18.07 27.88
C ASN A 273 9.60 -17.99 27.59
N LEU A 274 10.21 -16.80 27.72
CA LEU A 274 11.66 -16.64 27.59
C LEU A 274 12.43 -17.49 28.59
N MET A 275 11.96 -17.59 29.83
CA MET A 275 12.58 -18.48 30.84
C MET A 275 12.41 -19.96 30.49
N THR A 276 11.25 -20.34 29.97
CA THR A 276 11.01 -21.71 29.49
C THR A 276 11.94 -22.05 28.33
N ASP A 277 12.17 -21.13 27.39
CA ASP A 277 13.13 -21.34 26.29
C ASP A 277 14.60 -21.32 26.75
N ALA A 278 14.89 -20.81 27.95
CA ALA A 278 16.20 -20.93 28.58
C ALA A 278 16.43 -22.33 29.20
N LEU A 279 15.37 -23.08 29.53
CA LEU A 279 15.48 -24.41 30.16
C LEU A 279 16.34 -25.40 29.36
N PRO A 280 16.17 -25.55 28.03
CA PRO A 280 16.99 -26.47 27.24
C PRO A 280 18.46 -26.06 27.21
N LEU A 281 18.78 -24.78 27.38
CA LEU A 281 20.16 -24.27 27.46
C LEU A 281 20.77 -24.48 28.84
N LEU A 282 19.98 -24.36 29.90
CA LEU A 282 20.40 -24.62 31.28
C LEU A 282 20.63 -26.11 31.55
N THR A 283 19.93 -26.99 30.85
CA THR A 283 20.01 -28.45 31.03
C THR A 283 21.04 -29.14 30.13
N GLN A 284 21.74 -28.39 29.27
CA GLN A 284 22.83 -28.94 28.44
C GLN A 284 23.91 -29.62 29.29
N GLU A 285 24.58 -30.63 28.71
CA GLU A 285 25.71 -31.32 29.35
C GLU A 285 26.89 -30.37 29.58
N LYS A 286 27.14 -29.50 28.60
CA LYS A 286 28.17 -28.46 28.70
C LYS A 286 27.58 -27.22 29.36
N VAL A 287 28.35 -26.61 30.24
CA VAL A 287 27.99 -25.34 30.89
C VAL A 287 27.92 -24.24 29.83
N VAL A 288 26.71 -23.71 29.63
CA VAL A 288 26.43 -22.63 28.65
C VAL A 288 26.40 -21.26 29.34
N PHE A 289 25.68 -21.14 30.46
CA PHE A 289 25.60 -19.90 31.24
C PHE A 289 26.69 -19.86 32.32
N THR A 290 27.32 -18.71 32.55
CA THR A 290 28.27 -18.49 33.65
C THR A 290 27.57 -18.29 35.00
N SER A 291 28.33 -18.33 36.11
CA SER A 291 27.77 -18.07 37.45
C SER A 291 27.07 -16.69 37.52
N GLN A 292 27.70 -15.65 36.96
CA GLN A 292 27.13 -14.31 36.91
C GLN A 292 25.85 -14.23 36.06
N GLN A 293 25.79 -14.94 34.94
CA GLN A 293 24.58 -15.01 34.11
C GLN A 293 23.45 -15.76 34.82
N CYS A 294 23.76 -16.83 35.56
CA CYS A 294 22.78 -17.56 36.37
C CYS A 294 22.18 -16.68 37.48
N TYR A 295 22.98 -15.84 38.15
CA TYR A 295 22.45 -14.87 39.11
C TYR A 295 21.49 -13.88 38.47
N ARG A 296 21.78 -13.39 37.25
CA ARG A 296 20.87 -12.50 36.50
C ARG A 296 19.57 -13.19 36.13
N LEU A 297 19.60 -14.46 35.72
CA LEU A 297 18.40 -15.24 35.45
C LEU A 297 17.55 -15.43 36.73
N LEU A 298 18.19 -15.66 37.88
CA LEU A 298 17.50 -15.73 39.18
C LEU A 298 16.86 -14.39 39.57
N GLU A 299 17.53 -13.27 39.34
CA GLU A 299 16.96 -11.93 39.55
C GLU A 299 15.70 -11.74 38.68
N CYS A 300 15.78 -12.02 37.38
CA CYS A 300 14.62 -11.94 36.48
C CYS A 300 13.48 -12.88 36.89
N LEU A 301 13.79 -14.12 37.30
CA LEU A 301 12.77 -15.07 37.78
C LEU A 301 12.11 -14.56 39.06
N GLN A 302 12.88 -13.97 39.98
CA GLN A 302 12.36 -13.39 41.20
C GLN A 302 11.43 -12.20 40.91
N GLU A 303 11.76 -11.34 39.95
CA GLU A 303 10.90 -10.25 39.49
C GLU A 303 9.54 -10.80 39.02
N ILE A 304 9.53 -11.83 38.17
CA ILE A 304 8.31 -12.48 37.66
C ILE A 304 7.44 -13.01 38.82
N VAL A 305 8.06 -13.65 39.81
CA VAL A 305 7.36 -14.18 41.00
C VAL A 305 6.77 -13.06 41.85
N THR A 306 7.53 -11.98 42.09
CA THR A 306 7.06 -10.86 42.91
C THR A 306 5.88 -10.11 42.30
N GLU A 307 5.89 -9.91 40.97
CA GLU A 307 4.78 -9.24 40.28
C GLU A 307 3.52 -10.11 40.30
N ARG A 308 3.66 -11.43 40.10
CA ARG A 308 2.50 -12.36 40.14
C ARG A 308 1.82 -12.43 41.50
N ASN A 309 2.57 -12.37 42.59
CA ASN A 309 1.99 -12.35 43.94
C ASN A 309 1.12 -11.11 44.20
N THR A 310 1.18 -10.08 43.34
CA THR A 310 0.33 -8.89 43.41
C THR A 310 -0.95 -8.97 42.55
N GLU A 311 -1.03 -9.92 41.61
CA GLU A 311 -2.16 -10.14 40.70
C GLU A 311 -2.82 -11.52 40.98
N SER A 312 -3.87 -11.57 41.80
CA SER A 312 -4.39 -12.78 42.48
C SER A 312 -5.09 -13.87 41.61
N ALA A 313 -4.83 -15.14 41.96
CA ALA A 313 -5.73 -16.30 42.23
C ALA A 313 -6.46 -17.16 41.17
N MET A 314 -6.34 -16.99 39.85
CA MET A 314 -7.01 -17.96 38.91
C MET A 314 -6.11 -18.72 37.93
N ASN A 315 -4.81 -18.39 37.83
CA ASN A 315 -3.83 -19.10 36.97
C ASN A 315 -2.63 -19.66 37.77
N GLU A 316 -2.78 -19.81 39.10
CA GLU A 316 -1.66 -20.05 40.02
C GLU A 316 -1.04 -21.46 39.90
N GLU A 317 -1.80 -22.50 39.57
CA GLU A 317 -1.29 -23.88 39.60
C GLU A 317 -0.41 -24.24 38.39
N VAL A 318 -0.83 -23.90 37.17
CA VAL A 318 -0.17 -24.35 35.93
C VAL A 318 1.24 -23.77 35.77
N HIS A 319 1.48 -22.56 36.27
CA HIS A 319 2.78 -21.91 36.13
C HIS A 319 3.66 -21.98 37.38
N ALA A 320 3.14 -22.47 38.51
CA ALA A 320 3.96 -22.68 39.70
C ALA A 320 4.97 -23.82 39.49
N GLU A 321 4.55 -24.90 38.84
CA GLU A 321 5.42 -26.01 38.45
C GLU A 321 6.52 -25.55 37.48
N ASP A 322 6.17 -24.79 36.44
CA ASP A 322 7.14 -24.20 35.49
C ASP A 322 8.22 -23.39 36.22
N ILE A 323 7.81 -22.53 37.16
CA ILE A 323 8.74 -21.68 37.93
C ILE A 323 9.68 -22.54 38.79
N LEU A 324 9.17 -23.61 39.41
CA LEU A 324 9.99 -24.53 40.21
C LEU A 324 11.02 -25.24 39.34
N ILE A 325 10.62 -25.76 38.18
CA ILE A 325 11.51 -26.42 37.22
C ILE A 325 12.60 -25.46 36.74
N ILE A 326 12.23 -24.22 36.39
CA ILE A 326 13.19 -23.18 36.00
C ILE A 326 14.17 -22.87 37.13
N ARG A 327 13.68 -22.73 38.35
CA ARG A 327 14.53 -22.44 39.52
C ARG A 327 15.52 -23.56 39.80
N GLU A 328 15.07 -24.81 39.70
CA GLU A 328 15.92 -26.00 39.87
C GLU A 328 16.98 -26.09 38.76
N ALA A 329 16.58 -25.87 37.50
CA ALA A 329 17.50 -25.87 36.37
C ALA A 329 18.60 -24.81 36.51
N ILE A 330 18.25 -23.59 36.96
CA ILE A 330 19.23 -22.54 37.21
C ILE A 330 20.15 -22.91 38.38
N ALA A 331 19.62 -23.45 39.48
CA ALA A 331 20.42 -23.84 40.64
C ALA A 331 21.40 -24.99 40.30
N SER A 332 20.94 -25.98 39.54
CA SER A 332 21.77 -27.10 39.07
C SER A 332 22.87 -26.62 38.11
N ASN A 333 22.54 -25.74 37.16
CA ASN A 333 23.54 -25.14 36.29
C ASN A 333 24.55 -24.27 37.07
N LEU A 334 24.09 -23.48 38.05
CA LEU A 334 24.94 -22.68 38.91
C LEU A 334 25.93 -23.57 39.70
N ALA A 335 25.47 -24.69 40.27
CA ALA A 335 26.34 -25.63 40.96
C ALA A 335 27.45 -26.18 40.03
N ARG A 336 27.09 -26.57 38.80
CA ARG A 336 28.06 -27.02 37.79
C ARG A 336 29.04 -25.92 37.39
N THR A 337 28.57 -24.69 37.19
CA THR A 337 29.43 -23.54 36.86
C THR A 337 30.44 -23.24 37.95
N ILE A 338 30.04 -23.27 39.22
CA ILE A 338 30.94 -22.94 40.34
C ILE A 338 32.04 -23.99 40.46
N ILE A 339 31.73 -25.26 40.21
CA ILE A 339 32.74 -26.33 40.20
C ILE A 339 33.72 -26.11 39.06
N GLN A 340 33.24 -25.78 37.86
CA GLN A 340 34.08 -25.54 36.68
C GLN A 340 34.95 -24.27 36.81
N GLU A 341 34.38 -23.14 37.23
CA GLU A 341 35.09 -21.87 37.43
C GLU A 341 36.15 -21.98 38.56
N ARG A 342 35.91 -22.83 39.56
CA ARG A 342 36.91 -23.11 40.62
C ARG A 342 38.02 -24.03 40.14
N THR A 343 37.74 -24.99 39.27
CA THR A 343 38.78 -25.87 38.70
C THR A 343 39.66 -25.14 37.69
N GLU A 344 39.10 -24.21 36.91
CA GLU A 344 39.86 -23.36 35.99
C GLU A 344 40.75 -22.31 36.69
N LYS A 345 40.45 -21.92 37.94
CA LYS A 345 41.28 -20.97 38.72
C LYS A 345 42.43 -21.63 39.49
N VAL A 346 42.46 -22.96 39.58
CA VAL A 346 43.47 -23.73 40.33
C VAL A 346 44.54 -24.32 39.40
N LEU A 347 44.29 -24.33 38.10
CA LEU A 347 45.27 -24.53 37.02
C LEU A 347 45.86 -23.18 36.59
#